data_AF-A0A1Y4VUL8-F1
#
_entry.id   AF-A0A1Y4VUL8-F1
#
_cell.length_a   1.000
_cell.length_b   1.000
_cell.length_c   1.000
_cell.angle_alpha   90.00
_cell.angle_beta   90.00
_cell.angle_gamma   90.00
#
_symmetry.space_group_name_H-M   'P 1'
#
loop_
_entity.id
_entity.type
_entity.pdbx_description
1 polymer ?
#
loop_
_entity_poly.entity_id
_entity_poly.type
_entity_poly.pdbx_seq_one_letter_code
_entity_poly.pdbx_strand_id
1 'polypeptide(L)'
;YELFPNKQMKAVFDRNCDYRRFCWNEALALWNDEYDIRQLMLDKEIKAELRKAKSQRKFTAEQEEMLASYPAPNWKAIRNKLVAEKEDWQFSYSAHLLQLAVQDLGKAWQNFFNKAQKDWGKPKFKSKRAPKQGFKSDQARIVNGKLVLEKPQGLKANWQPIKLSEKPFD
;
A
#
# COMPACT_ATOMS: atom_id res chain seq x y z
N TYR A 1 6.96 22.03 -8.99
CA TYR A 1 5.80 22.09 -9.91
C TYR A 1 4.51 22.12 -9.12
N GLU A 2 3.66 23.09 -9.38
CA GLU A 2 2.27 23.10 -8.93
C GLU A 2 1.36 22.52 -10.02
N LEU A 3 0.21 21.96 -9.64
CA LEU A 3 -0.78 21.40 -10.56
C LEU A 3 -2.00 22.31 -10.64
N PHE A 4 -2.46 22.58 -11.86
CA PHE A 4 -3.67 23.36 -12.13
C PHE A 4 -4.76 22.48 -12.79
N PRO A 5 -5.36 21.53 -12.03
CA PRO A 5 -6.44 20.70 -12.55
C PRO A 5 -7.72 21.54 -12.70
N ASN A 6 -8.50 21.26 -13.74
CA ASN A 6 -9.88 21.77 -13.80
C ASN A 6 -10.74 21.11 -12.70
N LYS A 7 -11.99 21.58 -12.52
CA LYS A 7 -12.91 21.06 -11.51
C LYS A 7 -13.10 19.54 -11.56
N GLN A 8 -13.14 18.96 -12.76
CA GLN A 8 -13.33 17.51 -12.96
C GLN A 8 -12.08 16.73 -12.58
N MET A 9 -10.89 17.16 -13.02
CA MET A 9 -9.63 16.50 -12.69
C MET A 9 -9.28 16.65 -11.21
N LYS A 10 -9.70 17.74 -10.55
CA LYS A 10 -9.62 17.85 -9.09
C LYS A 10 -10.45 16.77 -8.41
N ALA A 11 -11.68 16.55 -8.84
CA ALA A 11 -12.52 15.48 -8.31
C ALA A 11 -11.92 14.08 -8.56
N VAL A 12 -11.28 13.87 -9.72
CA VAL A 12 -10.52 12.63 -10.00
C VAL A 12 -9.36 12.44 -9.02
N PHE A 13 -8.58 13.48 -8.73
CA PHE A 13 -7.52 13.41 -7.72
C PHE A 13 -8.07 13.08 -6.34
N ASP A 14 -9.11 13.80 -5.89
CA ASP A 14 -9.72 13.60 -4.57
C ASP A 14 -10.22 12.15 -4.44
N ARG A 15 -10.88 11.63 -5.49
CA ARG A 15 -11.36 10.24 -5.57
C ARG A 15 -10.21 9.22 -5.52
N ASN A 16 -9.13 9.46 -6.26
CA ASN A 16 -7.96 8.57 -6.29
C ASN A 16 -7.16 8.60 -4.98
N CYS A 17 -7.05 9.77 -4.33
CA CYS A 17 -6.48 9.92 -2.99
C CYS A 17 -7.31 9.13 -1.97
N ASP A 18 -8.63 9.26 -2.03
CA ASP A 18 -9.56 8.55 -1.16
C ASP A 18 -9.43 7.03 -1.34
N TYR A 19 -9.36 6.54 -2.59
CA TYR A 19 -9.19 5.12 -2.88
C TYR A 19 -7.82 4.58 -2.44
N ARG A 20 -6.73 5.30 -2.70
CA ARG A 20 -5.40 4.89 -2.24
C ARG A 20 -5.34 4.80 -0.71
N ARG A 21 -6.01 5.73 -0.01
CA ARG A 21 -6.14 5.70 1.45
C ARG A 21 -6.93 4.49 1.92
N PHE A 22 -8.05 4.20 1.25
CA PHE A 22 -8.85 3.00 1.50
C PHE A 22 -7.98 1.73 1.39
N CYS A 23 -7.31 1.51 0.25
CA CYS A 23 -6.46 0.33 0.04
C CYS A 23 -5.33 0.23 1.08
N TRP A 24 -4.74 1.35 1.51
CA TRP A 24 -3.75 1.34 2.59
C TRP A 24 -4.35 0.85 3.90
N ASN A 25 -5.52 1.39 4.29
CA ASN A 25 -6.16 1.07 5.55
C ASN A 25 -6.65 -0.36 5.58
N GLU A 26 -7.27 -0.82 4.50
CA GLU A 26 -7.71 -2.20 4.33
C GLU A 26 -6.53 -3.18 4.39
N ALA A 27 -5.43 -2.87 3.69
CA ALA A 27 -4.21 -3.66 3.77
C ALA A 27 -3.58 -3.67 5.17
N LEU A 28 -3.63 -2.55 5.88
CA LEU A 28 -3.13 -2.47 7.25
C LEU A 28 -4.01 -3.27 8.22
N ALA A 29 -5.33 -3.28 8.03
CA ALA A 29 -6.24 -4.12 8.80
C ALA A 29 -5.91 -5.60 8.61
N LEU A 30 -5.90 -6.07 7.35
CA LEU A 30 -5.58 -7.46 7.02
C LEU A 30 -4.17 -7.86 7.50
N TRP A 31 -3.19 -6.96 7.37
CA TRP A 31 -1.84 -7.21 7.90
C TRP A 31 -1.85 -7.41 9.41
N ASN A 32 -2.57 -6.56 10.15
CA ASN A 32 -2.67 -6.70 11.61
C ASN A 32 -3.39 -8.00 11.98
N ASP A 33 -4.47 -8.37 11.29
CA ASP A 33 -5.19 -9.63 11.53
C ASP A 33 -4.28 -10.85 11.31
N GLU A 34 -3.54 -10.90 10.20
CA GLU A 34 -2.57 -11.97 9.95
C GLU A 34 -1.46 -12.00 11.01
N TYR A 35 -0.99 -10.82 11.44
CA TYR A 35 0.03 -10.74 12.48
C TYR A 35 -0.50 -11.25 13.82
N ASP A 36 -1.71 -10.87 14.21
CA ASP A 36 -2.33 -11.23 15.48
C ASP A 36 -2.68 -12.73 15.51
N ILE A 37 -3.23 -13.27 14.42
CA ILE A 37 -3.42 -14.72 14.24
C ILE A 37 -2.09 -15.45 14.39
N ARG A 38 -1.04 -14.98 13.71
CA ARG A 38 0.30 -15.57 13.84
C ARG A 38 0.82 -15.51 15.27
N GLN A 39 0.62 -14.39 15.98
CA GLN A 39 1.01 -14.28 17.38
C GLN A 39 0.19 -15.21 18.28
N LEU A 40 -1.06 -15.49 17.97
CA LEU A 40 -1.89 -16.38 18.76
C LEU A 40 -1.52 -17.85 18.53
N MET A 41 -1.29 -18.24 17.27
CA MET A 41 -1.08 -19.64 16.88
C MET A 41 0.34 -20.15 17.14
N LEU A 42 1.34 -19.27 17.20
CA LEU A 42 2.70 -19.71 17.49
C LEU A 42 2.96 -19.95 18.98
N ASP A 43 3.53 -21.11 19.27
CA ASP A 43 4.00 -21.46 20.60
C ASP A 43 5.17 -20.60 21.09
N LYS A 44 5.38 -20.59 22.41
CA LYS A 44 6.39 -19.75 23.07
C LYS A 44 7.80 -20.12 22.63
N GLU A 45 8.05 -21.40 22.40
CA GLU A 45 9.30 -22.00 21.96
C GLU A 45 9.66 -21.49 20.56
N ILE A 46 8.72 -21.54 19.61
CA ILE A 46 8.92 -21.02 18.25
C ILE A 46 9.20 -19.51 18.29
N LYS A 47 8.45 -18.76 19.10
CA LYS A 47 8.68 -17.31 19.27
C LYS A 47 10.06 -17.01 19.85
N ALA A 48 10.53 -17.80 20.81
CA ALA A 48 11.87 -17.65 21.38
C ALA A 48 12.94 -17.93 20.31
N GLU A 49 12.76 -18.96 19.50
CA GLU A 49 13.66 -19.31 18.41
C GLU A 49 13.72 -18.21 17.33
N LEU A 50 12.58 -17.63 16.97
CA LEU A 50 12.50 -16.53 15.99
C LEU A 50 13.24 -15.26 16.41
N ARG A 51 13.46 -15.03 17.72
CA ARG A 51 14.24 -13.90 18.23
C ARG A 51 15.75 -14.08 18.02
N LYS A 52 16.22 -15.32 17.82
CA LYS A 52 17.63 -15.60 17.54
C LYS A 52 18.02 -15.10 16.15
N ALA A 53 19.33 -14.89 15.96
CA ALA A 53 19.90 -14.59 14.65
C ALA A 53 19.55 -15.70 13.65
N LYS A 54 19.26 -15.34 12.39
CA LYS A 54 18.76 -16.28 11.38
C LYS A 54 19.65 -17.53 11.22
N SER A 55 20.97 -17.38 11.36
CA SER A 55 21.95 -18.47 11.28
C SER A 55 21.91 -19.46 12.45
N GLN A 56 21.34 -19.06 13.59
CA GLN A 56 21.31 -19.87 14.82
C GLN A 56 19.98 -20.60 15.03
N ARG A 57 18.95 -20.27 14.22
CA ARG A 57 17.61 -20.84 14.37
C ARG A 57 17.63 -22.31 14.01
N LYS A 58 17.03 -23.13 14.86
CA LYS A 58 16.76 -24.54 14.59
C LYS A 58 15.31 -24.84 14.92
N PHE A 59 14.59 -25.34 13.94
CA PHE A 59 13.20 -25.76 14.07
C PHE A 59 13.13 -27.27 13.89
N THR A 60 12.20 -27.92 14.60
CA THR A 60 11.81 -29.30 14.25
C THR A 60 10.90 -29.30 13.02
N ALA A 61 10.66 -30.47 12.43
CA ALA A 61 9.77 -30.58 11.25
C ALA A 61 8.35 -30.05 11.54
N GLU A 62 7.82 -30.33 12.73
CA GLU A 62 6.49 -29.86 13.16
C GLU A 62 6.45 -28.34 13.32
N GLN A 63 7.53 -27.75 13.83
CA GLN A 63 7.66 -26.30 13.97
C GLN A 63 7.78 -25.61 12.61
N GLU A 64 8.45 -26.24 11.63
CA GLU A 64 8.51 -25.73 10.25
C GLU A 64 7.13 -25.77 9.58
N GLU A 65 6.35 -26.84 9.78
CA GLU A 65 4.98 -26.94 9.28
C GLU A 65 4.07 -25.87 9.89
N MET A 66 4.19 -25.62 11.21
CA MET A 66 3.45 -24.55 11.87
C MET A 66 3.85 -23.16 11.36
N LEU A 67 5.13 -22.93 11.09
CA LEU A 67 5.60 -21.67 10.49
C LEU A 67 5.10 -21.48 9.05
N ALA A 68 4.99 -22.56 8.29
CA ALA A 68 4.43 -22.55 6.93
C ALA A 68 2.93 -22.24 6.93
N SER A 69 2.19 -22.76 7.91
CA SER A 69 0.75 -22.51 8.08
C SER A 69 0.44 -21.07 8.51
N TYR A 70 1.33 -20.45 9.28
CA TYR A 70 1.17 -19.07 9.77
C TYR A 70 2.35 -18.19 9.37
N PRO A 71 2.54 -17.89 8.07
CA PRO A 71 3.70 -17.15 7.60
C PRO A 71 3.70 -15.72 8.16
N ALA A 72 4.90 -15.12 8.25
CA ALA A 72 4.99 -13.70 8.58
C ALA A 72 4.31 -12.87 7.47
N PRO A 73 3.48 -11.87 7.83
CA PRO A 73 2.82 -11.03 6.84
C PRO A 73 3.84 -10.34 5.95
N ASN A 74 3.54 -10.29 4.65
CA ASN A 74 4.33 -9.56 3.67
C ASN A 74 3.43 -8.91 2.64
N TRP A 75 3.88 -7.80 2.07
CA TRP A 75 3.02 -6.98 1.21
C TRP A 75 2.54 -7.71 -0.05
N LYS A 76 3.28 -8.70 -0.56
CA LYS A 76 2.86 -9.46 -1.74
C LYS A 76 1.66 -10.35 -1.40
N ALA A 77 1.72 -11.06 -0.26
CA ALA A 77 0.62 -11.90 0.21
C ALA A 77 -0.64 -11.06 0.47
N ILE A 78 -0.51 -9.96 1.22
CA ILE A 78 -1.61 -9.03 1.51
C ILE A 78 -2.22 -8.47 0.22
N ARG A 79 -1.38 -8.00 -0.71
CA ARG A 79 -1.85 -7.50 -2.01
C ARG A 79 -2.62 -8.56 -2.78
N ASN A 80 -2.12 -9.78 -2.82
CA ASN A 80 -2.75 -10.86 -3.58
C ASN A 80 -4.14 -11.19 -3.01
N LYS A 81 -4.30 -11.23 -1.68
CA LYS A 81 -5.60 -11.39 -1.02
C LYS A 81 -6.56 -10.26 -1.37
N LEU A 82 -6.14 -9.00 -1.20
CA LEU A 82 -6.98 -7.85 -1.55
C LEU A 82 -7.34 -7.79 -3.04
N VAL A 83 -6.45 -8.25 -3.93
CA VAL A 83 -6.76 -8.32 -5.37
C VAL A 83 -7.79 -9.40 -5.67
N ALA A 84 -7.73 -10.54 -4.98
CA ALA A 84 -8.70 -11.63 -5.13
C ALA A 84 -10.07 -11.27 -4.57
N GLU A 85 -10.11 -10.45 -3.51
CA GLU A 85 -11.33 -10.05 -2.80
C GLU A 85 -11.84 -8.66 -3.21
N LYS A 86 -11.46 -8.17 -4.41
CA LYS A 86 -11.92 -6.87 -4.90
C LYS A 86 -13.43 -6.81 -5.04
N GLU A 87 -14.00 -5.76 -4.48
CA GLU A 87 -15.41 -5.43 -4.69
C GLU A 87 -15.63 -4.75 -6.06
N ASP A 88 -16.83 -4.90 -6.63
CA ASP A 88 -17.19 -4.40 -7.96
C ASP A 88 -16.89 -2.91 -8.15
N TRP A 89 -17.15 -2.10 -7.12
CA TRP A 89 -16.90 -0.66 -7.17
C TRP A 89 -15.41 -0.33 -7.27
N GLN A 90 -14.50 -1.20 -6.81
CA GLN A 90 -13.04 -0.99 -6.89
C GLN A 90 -12.51 -1.04 -8.33
N PHE A 91 -13.19 -1.74 -9.24
CA PHE A 91 -12.81 -1.80 -10.66
C PHE A 91 -13.02 -0.47 -11.40
N SER A 92 -13.70 0.49 -10.78
CA SER A 92 -13.79 1.86 -11.28
C SER A 92 -12.51 2.69 -11.06
N TYR A 93 -11.49 2.11 -10.41
CA TYR A 93 -10.19 2.72 -10.15
C TYR A 93 -9.07 1.93 -10.82
N SER A 94 -7.90 2.56 -11.00
CA SER A 94 -6.71 1.86 -11.46
C SER A 94 -6.28 0.79 -10.45
N ALA A 95 -6.05 -0.43 -10.94
CA ALA A 95 -5.51 -1.51 -10.14
C ALA A 95 -4.11 -1.19 -9.56
N HIS A 96 -3.35 -0.32 -10.22
CA HIS A 96 -2.02 0.10 -9.78
C HIS A 96 -2.08 0.87 -8.46
N LEU A 97 -3.14 1.65 -8.21
CA LEU A 97 -3.26 2.43 -6.99
C LEU A 97 -3.31 1.52 -5.74
N LEU A 98 -4.07 0.42 -5.81
CA LEU A 98 -4.09 -0.61 -4.77
C LEU A 98 -2.70 -1.21 -4.60
N GLN A 99 -2.09 -1.70 -5.68
CA GLN A 99 -0.79 -2.39 -5.61
C GLN A 99 0.29 -1.49 -4.99
N LEU A 100 0.36 -0.23 -5.42
CA LEU A 100 1.29 0.75 -4.89
C LEU A 100 0.98 1.11 -3.43
N ALA A 101 -0.29 1.13 -3.01
CA ALA A 101 -0.64 1.42 -1.62
C ALA A 101 -0.15 0.30 -0.69
N VAL A 102 -0.38 -0.95 -1.08
CA VAL A 102 0.08 -2.13 -0.33
C VAL A 102 1.61 -2.23 -0.33
N GLN A 103 2.26 -1.92 -1.45
CA GLN A 103 3.73 -1.90 -1.51
C GLN A 103 4.33 -0.83 -0.59
N ASP A 104 3.75 0.38 -0.57
CA ASP A 104 4.20 1.44 0.33
C ASP A 104 3.97 1.05 1.81
N LEU A 105 2.89 0.33 2.12
CA LEU A 105 2.66 -0.24 3.46
C LEU A 105 3.78 -1.24 3.83
N GLY A 106 4.15 -2.13 2.91
CA GLY A 106 5.26 -3.06 3.09
C GLY A 106 6.58 -2.35 3.39
N LYS A 107 6.88 -1.25 2.68
CA LYS A 107 8.05 -0.42 2.94
C LYS A 107 7.98 0.25 4.32
N ALA A 108 6.81 0.73 4.73
CA ALA A 108 6.63 1.33 6.05
C ALA A 108 6.90 0.32 7.18
N TRP A 109 6.42 -0.91 7.04
CA TRP A 109 6.76 -2.00 7.96
C TRP A 109 8.24 -2.35 7.96
N GLN A 110 8.88 -2.44 6.80
CA GLN A 110 10.32 -2.68 6.71
C GLN A 110 11.11 -1.58 7.41
N ASN A 111 10.76 -0.31 7.20
CA ASN A 111 11.38 0.83 7.87
C ASN A 111 11.20 0.78 9.40
N PHE A 112 10.03 0.34 9.87
CA PHE A 112 9.76 0.12 11.29
C PHE A 112 10.70 -0.94 11.89
N PHE A 113 10.83 -2.09 11.25
CA PHE A 113 11.71 -3.17 11.73
C PHE A 113 13.19 -2.79 11.66
N ASN A 114 13.60 -2.06 10.62
CA ASN A 114 14.98 -1.62 10.44
C ASN A 114 15.37 -0.42 11.32
N LYS A 115 14.42 0.21 12.02
CA LYS A 115 14.64 1.46 12.79
C LYS A 115 15.34 2.55 11.95
N ALA A 116 14.93 2.67 10.69
CA ALA A 116 15.71 3.38 9.66
C ALA A 116 15.74 4.92 9.81
N GLN A 117 14.93 5.52 10.68
CA GLN A 117 14.79 6.98 10.85
C GLN A 117 14.66 7.32 12.32
N LYS A 118 14.91 8.58 12.73
CA LYS A 118 14.86 9.04 14.14
C LYS A 118 13.46 9.02 14.78
N ASP A 119 12.41 9.25 13.98
CA ASP A 119 11.01 9.23 14.42
C ASP A 119 10.26 7.99 13.90
N TRP A 120 10.96 6.87 13.75
CA TRP A 120 10.39 5.63 13.23
C TRP A 120 9.27 5.10 14.13
N GLY A 121 8.20 4.60 13.51
CA GLY A 121 7.04 4.09 14.23
C GLY A 121 6.24 3.08 13.42
N LYS A 122 5.37 2.33 14.11
CA LYS A 122 4.47 1.36 13.48
C LYS A 122 3.59 2.08 12.45
N PRO A 123 3.34 1.49 11.26
CA PRO A 123 2.37 2.03 10.32
C PRO A 123 1.00 2.23 10.99
N LYS A 124 0.33 3.34 10.67
CA LYS A 124 -0.97 3.72 11.23
C LYS A 124 -2.02 3.84 10.13
N PHE A 125 -3.28 3.73 10.53
CA PHE A 125 -4.41 4.07 9.69
C PHE A 125 -4.33 5.54 9.27
N LYS A 126 -4.64 5.79 8.00
CA LYS A 126 -4.65 7.13 7.41
C LYS A 126 -6.05 7.72 7.52
N SER A 127 -6.12 8.96 7.97
CA SER A 127 -7.36 9.74 8.06
C SER A 127 -7.52 10.65 6.85
N LYS A 128 -8.76 10.80 6.36
CA LYS A 128 -9.13 11.82 5.35
C LYS A 128 -8.88 13.24 5.85
N ARG A 129 -8.97 13.46 7.17
CA ARG A 129 -8.78 14.76 7.81
C ARG A 129 -7.31 15.13 8.02
N ALA A 130 -6.37 14.27 7.64
CA ALA A 130 -4.96 14.61 7.77
C ALA A 130 -4.63 15.80 6.85
N PRO A 131 -3.85 16.79 7.33
CA PRO A 131 -3.63 18.06 6.64
C PRO A 131 -2.96 17.89 5.27
N LYS A 132 -2.28 16.76 5.05
CA LYS A 132 -1.69 16.38 3.77
C LYS A 132 -2.20 14.99 3.37
N GLN A 133 -2.86 14.90 2.22
CA GLN A 133 -3.16 13.63 1.55
C GLN A 133 -2.14 13.41 0.43
N GLY A 134 -1.53 12.23 0.38
CA GLY A 134 -0.56 11.89 -0.67
C GLY A 134 -1.22 11.13 -1.81
N PHE A 135 -0.93 11.52 -3.04
CA PHE A 135 -1.26 10.76 -4.25
C PHE A 135 0.01 10.16 -4.86
N LYS A 136 -0.08 8.91 -5.33
CA LYS A 136 1.01 8.23 -6.04
C LYS A 136 0.43 7.30 -7.10
N SER A 137 0.95 7.42 -8.31
CA SER A 137 0.64 6.57 -9.47
C SER A 137 1.92 6.39 -10.28
N ASP A 138 2.19 5.17 -10.70
CA ASP A 138 3.27 4.77 -11.60
C ASP A 138 2.87 4.90 -13.09
N GLN A 139 1.59 5.16 -13.35
CA GLN A 139 1.05 5.39 -14.69
C GLN A 139 0.87 6.88 -15.02
N ALA A 140 1.25 7.77 -14.09
CA ALA A 140 1.31 9.20 -14.35
C ALA A 140 2.45 9.54 -15.32
N ARG A 141 2.13 10.26 -16.40
CA ARG A 141 3.10 10.61 -17.46
C ARG A 141 3.06 12.09 -17.75
N ILE A 142 4.18 12.64 -18.21
CA ILE A 142 4.22 13.97 -18.81
C ILE A 142 4.12 13.82 -20.32
N VAL A 143 3.12 14.47 -20.92
CA VAL A 143 2.94 14.51 -22.38
C VAL A 143 2.71 15.96 -22.77
N ASN A 144 3.55 16.50 -23.66
CA ASN A 144 3.50 17.89 -24.13
C ASN A 144 3.44 18.91 -22.96
N GLY A 145 4.28 18.70 -21.94
CA GLY A 145 4.35 19.56 -20.75
C GLY A 145 3.12 19.51 -19.82
N LYS A 146 2.25 18.50 -19.98
CA LYS A 146 1.07 18.31 -19.12
C LYS A 146 1.10 16.94 -18.45
N LEU A 147 0.60 16.89 -17.21
CA LEU A 147 0.44 15.65 -16.46
C LEU A 147 -0.79 14.88 -16.95
N VAL A 148 -0.57 13.67 -17.47
CA VAL A 148 -1.61 12.72 -17.87
C VAL A 148 -1.67 11.62 -16.83
N LEU A 149 -2.86 11.41 -16.27
CA LEU A 149 -3.13 10.30 -15.36
C LEU A 149 -3.71 9.11 -16.14
N GLU A 150 -3.57 7.91 -15.59
CA GLU A 150 -4.24 6.71 -16.11
C GLU A 150 -5.76 6.78 -15.91
N LYS A 151 -6.51 6.65 -17.01
CA LYS A 151 -7.97 6.60 -16.99
C LYS A 151 -8.46 5.17 -16.74
N PRO A 152 -9.20 4.88 -15.67
CA PRO A 152 -9.86 3.58 -15.49
C PRO A 152 -10.86 3.31 -16.62
N GLN A 153 -10.88 2.09 -17.15
CA GLN A 153 -11.70 1.71 -18.31
C GLN A 153 -13.19 2.00 -18.11
N GLY A 154 -13.72 1.79 -16.91
CA GLY A 154 -15.14 2.02 -16.58
C GLY A 154 -15.53 3.48 -16.31
N LEU A 155 -14.58 4.42 -16.23
CA LEU A 155 -14.89 5.79 -15.81
C LEU A 155 -15.27 6.68 -16.99
N LYS A 156 -16.55 7.08 -17.04
CA LYS A 156 -17.12 8.00 -18.05
C LYS A 156 -16.85 9.49 -17.75
N ALA A 157 -15.72 9.82 -17.11
CA ALA A 157 -15.31 11.21 -16.89
C ALA A 157 -14.57 11.77 -18.11
N ASN A 158 -14.76 13.06 -18.39
CA ASN A 158 -13.95 13.78 -19.36
C ASN A 158 -12.53 13.89 -18.79
N TRP A 159 -11.61 13.14 -19.40
CA TRP A 159 -10.27 12.92 -18.87
C TRP A 159 -9.30 13.83 -19.60
N GLN A 160 -8.73 14.80 -18.88
CA GLN A 160 -7.93 15.85 -19.48
C GLN A 160 -6.52 15.89 -18.88
N PRO A 161 -5.49 16.18 -19.69
CA PRO A 161 -4.16 16.47 -19.18
C PRO A 161 -4.18 17.71 -18.26
N ILE A 162 -3.45 17.65 -17.16
CA ILE A 162 -3.37 18.69 -16.14
C ILE A 162 -2.17 19.59 -16.41
N LYS A 163 -2.39 20.91 -16.35
CA LYS A 163 -1.31 21.88 -16.52
C LYS A 163 -0.41 21.90 -15.29
N LEU A 164 0.89 22.05 -15.53
CA LEU A 164 1.91 22.28 -14.51
C LEU A 164 2.23 23.78 -14.44
N SER A 165 2.71 24.26 -13.29
CA SER A 165 3.17 25.66 -13.11
C SER A 165 4.27 26.06 -14.08
N GLU A 166 5.14 25.11 -14.39
CA GLU A 166 6.30 25.28 -15.25
C GLU A 166 6.42 24.05 -16.16
N LYS A 167 7.07 24.20 -17.32
CA LYS A 167 7.38 23.04 -18.16
C LYS A 167 8.32 22.12 -17.36
N PRO A 168 7.96 20.83 -17.20
CA PRO A 168 8.87 19.87 -16.60
C PRO A 168 10.13 19.77 -17.47
N PHE A 169 11.30 19.64 -16.83
CA PHE A 169 12.58 19.47 -17.51
C PHE A 169 12.50 18.32 -18.52
N ASP A 170 13.03 18.55 -19.72
CA ASP A 170 13.14 17.57 -20.81
C ASP A 170 14.09 16.41 -20.45
#